data_AF-A0A9K3GDM6-F1
#
_entry.id   AF-A0A9K3GDM6-F1
#
_cell.length_a   1.000
_cell.length_b   1.000
_cell.length_c   1.000
_cell.angle_alpha   90.00
_cell.angle_beta   90.00
_cell.angle_gamma   90.00
#
_symmetry.space_group_name_H-M   'P 1'
#
loop_
_entity.id
_entity.type
_entity.pdbx_description
1 polymer ?
#
loop_
_entity_poly.entity_id
_entity_poly.type
_entity_poly.pdbx_seq_one_letter_code
_entity_poly.pdbx_strand_id
1 'polypeptide(L)'
;MPSKDLYGTALAERLAAALEKAGTKGEYLSYIHRDYCGHGLQYKQGSYELMEVYDGYPSDTIETWHSKRAFVSFFADQSDLSCSGADQKGPKCFSGGSWYVGNQRLTRERFEEFIKKH
;
A
#
# COMPACT_ATOMS: atom_id res chain seq x y z
N MET A 1 9.10 6.81 -15.73
CA MET A 1 9.86 6.45 -14.51
C MET A 1 8.98 6.79 -13.32
N PRO A 2 8.86 5.92 -12.30
CA PRO A 2 8.11 6.23 -11.09
C PRO A 2 8.63 7.51 -10.41
N SER A 3 7.74 8.29 -9.78
CA SER A 3 8.14 9.50 -9.06
C SER A 3 9.02 9.15 -7.84
N LYS A 4 9.99 10.04 -7.55
CA LYS A 4 10.83 9.99 -6.35
C LYS A 4 10.29 10.86 -5.21
N ASP A 5 9.23 11.62 -5.47
CA ASP A 5 8.68 12.54 -4.48
C ASP A 5 8.08 11.76 -3.32
N LEU A 6 8.55 12.07 -2.12
CA LEU A 6 8.06 11.44 -0.90
C LEU A 6 6.56 11.72 -0.73
N TYR A 7 5.80 10.71 -0.35
CA TYR A 7 4.38 10.84 -0.05
C TYR A 7 4.14 11.91 1.01
N GLY A 8 5.02 11.94 2.02
CA GLY A 8 4.98 12.90 3.11
C GLY A 8 3.89 12.59 4.12
N THR A 9 4.07 13.13 5.33
CA THR A 9 3.21 12.87 6.49
C THR A 9 1.74 13.16 6.20
N ALA A 10 1.44 14.29 5.55
CA ALA A 10 0.06 14.71 5.30
C ALA A 10 -0.72 13.71 4.42
N LEU A 11 -0.10 13.15 3.39
CA LEU A 11 -0.74 12.13 2.56
C LEU A 11 -0.89 10.82 3.33
N ALA A 12 0.15 10.40 4.04
CA ALA A 12 0.17 9.15 4.80
C ALA A 12 -0.88 9.15 5.94
N GLU A 13 -1.08 10.27 6.61
CA GLU A 13 -2.13 10.43 7.63
C GLU A 13 -3.54 10.31 7.06
N ARG A 14 -3.78 10.94 5.90
CA ARG A 14 -5.05 10.84 5.19
C ARG A 14 -5.32 9.43 4.70
N LEU A 15 -4.29 8.75 4.18
CA LEU A 15 -4.37 7.35 3.80
C LEU A 15 -4.73 6.45 4.98
N ALA A 16 -4.07 6.63 6.14
CA ALA A 16 -4.38 5.87 7.35
C ALA A 16 -5.84 6.05 7.78
N ALA A 17 -6.34 7.30 7.78
CA ALA A 17 -7.74 7.58 8.11
C ALA A 17 -8.73 6.94 7.12
N ALA A 18 -8.41 7.00 5.82
CA ALA A 18 -9.22 6.35 4.78
C ALA A 18 -9.25 4.82 4.95
N LEU A 19 -8.11 4.19 5.28
CA LEU A 19 -8.02 2.75 5.55
C LEU A 19 -8.84 2.35 6.78
N GLU A 20 -8.76 3.12 7.87
CA GLU A 20 -9.58 2.88 9.06
C GLU A 20 -11.08 2.88 8.71
N LYS A 21 -11.53 3.85 7.91
CA LYS A 21 -12.92 3.95 7.46
C LYS A 21 -13.31 2.79 6.54
N ALA A 22 -12.46 2.45 5.57
CA ALA A 22 -12.67 1.32 4.66
C ALA A 22 -12.74 -0.02 5.42
N GLY A 23 -11.88 -0.22 6.42
CA GLY A 23 -11.84 -1.42 7.25
C GLY A 23 -13.14 -1.69 7.99
N THR A 24 -13.90 -0.64 8.38
CA THR A 24 -15.24 -0.82 9.00
C THR A 24 -16.26 -1.47 8.06
N LYS A 25 -16.00 -1.44 6.75
CA LYS A 25 -16.82 -2.01 5.68
C LYS A 25 -16.21 -3.28 5.09
N GLY A 26 -15.05 -3.73 5.61
CA GLY A 26 -14.28 -4.83 5.02
C GLY A 26 -13.62 -4.47 3.67
N GLU A 27 -13.48 -3.18 3.36
CA GLU A 27 -12.83 -2.71 2.13
C GLU A 27 -11.33 -2.48 2.35
N TYR A 28 -10.54 -2.62 1.29
CA TYR A 28 -9.08 -2.42 1.29
C TYR A 28 -8.63 -1.78 -0.02
N LEU A 29 -7.46 -1.15 0.00
CA LEU A 29 -6.83 -0.60 -1.19
C LEU A 29 -6.12 -1.73 -1.92
N SER A 30 -6.55 -2.05 -3.13
CA SER A 30 -5.85 -2.97 -4.03
C SER A 30 -6.26 -2.74 -5.47
N TYR A 31 -5.52 -3.33 -6.41
CA TYR A 31 -6.10 -3.64 -7.71
C TYR A 31 -7.01 -4.87 -7.57
N ILE A 32 -7.99 -4.99 -8.45
CA ILE A 32 -8.94 -6.12 -8.46
C ILE A 32 -9.08 -6.59 -9.90
N HIS A 33 -8.49 -7.75 -10.19
CA HIS A 33 -8.65 -8.49 -11.43
C HIS A 33 -8.19 -9.95 -11.19
N ARG A 34 -8.24 -10.77 -12.25
CA ARG A 34 -7.77 -12.16 -12.19
C ARG A 34 -6.23 -12.23 -12.07
N ASP A 35 -5.73 -13.24 -11.38
CA ASP A 35 -4.31 -13.50 -11.09
C ASP A 35 -3.69 -12.50 -10.08
N TYR A 36 -2.38 -12.26 -10.15
CA TYR A 36 -1.68 -11.37 -9.22
C TYR A 36 -2.12 -9.92 -9.38
N CYS A 37 -2.61 -9.30 -8.30
CA CYS A 37 -3.12 -7.93 -8.23
C CYS A 37 -2.15 -6.95 -7.55
N GLY A 38 -0.91 -7.36 -7.28
CA GLY A 38 0.09 -6.49 -6.68
C GLY A 38 0.00 -6.36 -5.16
N HIS A 39 0.43 -5.21 -4.67
CA HIS A 39 0.34 -4.86 -3.26
C HIS A 39 -1.01 -4.20 -2.93
N GLY A 40 -1.53 -4.54 -1.76
CA GLY A 40 -2.67 -3.86 -1.17
C GLY A 40 -2.35 -3.28 0.22
N LEU A 41 -3.28 -2.47 0.71
CA LEU A 41 -3.30 -1.99 2.08
C LEU A 41 -4.67 -2.19 2.70
N GLN A 42 -4.71 -2.70 3.92
CA GLN A 42 -5.95 -2.82 4.69
C GLN A 42 -5.77 -2.37 6.14
N TYR A 43 -6.89 -2.02 6.77
CA TYR A 43 -6.97 -1.87 8.21
C TYR A 43 -7.91 -2.94 8.77
N LYS A 44 -7.37 -3.80 9.63
CA LYS A 44 -8.10 -4.94 10.19
C LYS A 44 -7.72 -5.14 11.64
N GLN A 45 -8.72 -5.34 12.51
CA GLN A 45 -8.53 -5.66 13.92
C GLN A 45 -7.55 -4.71 14.67
N GLY A 46 -7.58 -3.41 14.35
CA GLY A 46 -6.72 -2.42 15.02
C GLY A 46 -5.33 -2.24 14.41
N SER A 47 -5.00 -2.95 13.34
CA SER A 47 -3.68 -2.91 12.70
C SER A 47 -3.78 -2.54 11.22
N TYR A 48 -2.74 -1.89 10.70
CA TYR A 48 -2.56 -1.65 9.26
C TYR A 48 -1.70 -2.77 8.70
N GLU A 49 -2.06 -3.28 7.53
CA GLU A 49 -1.36 -4.39 6.89
C GLU A 49 -1.02 -4.03 5.45
N LEU A 50 0.22 -4.32 5.07
CA LEU A 50 0.67 -4.41 3.68
C LEU A 50 0.63 -5.87 3.28
N MET A 51 -0.01 -6.19 2.16
CA MET A 51 -0.21 -7.56 1.72
C MET A 51 -0.09 -7.71 0.21
N GLU A 52 0.15 -8.93 -0.24
CA GLU A 52 -0.09 -9.31 -1.63
C GLU A 52 -1.58 -9.57 -1.85
N VAL A 53 -2.03 -9.34 -3.08
CA VAL A 53 -3.42 -9.54 -3.50
C VAL A 53 -3.45 -10.43 -4.73
N TYR A 54 -4.33 -11.43 -4.72
CA TYR A 54 -4.53 -12.39 -5.81
C TYR A 54 -6.01 -12.58 -6.08
N ASP A 55 -6.42 -12.58 -7.35
CA ASP A 55 -7.81 -12.70 -7.77
C ASP A 55 -8.76 -11.69 -7.07
N GLY A 56 -8.21 -10.54 -6.69
CA GLY A 56 -8.92 -9.51 -5.93
C GLY A 56 -9.07 -9.79 -4.44
N TYR A 57 -8.41 -10.80 -3.86
CA TYR A 57 -8.45 -11.13 -2.44
C TYR A 57 -7.08 -10.94 -1.76
N PRO A 58 -7.04 -10.45 -0.51
CA PRO A 58 -5.82 -10.42 0.29
C PRO A 58 -5.27 -11.84 0.48
N SER A 59 -3.96 -12.02 0.21
CA SER A 59 -3.24 -13.27 0.44
C SER A 59 -2.24 -13.08 1.58
N ASP A 60 -0.95 -12.93 1.26
CA ASP A 60 0.12 -12.96 2.25
C ASP A 60 0.38 -11.56 2.81
N THR A 61 0.44 -11.47 4.15
CA THR A 61 0.82 -10.23 4.84
C THR A 61 2.33 -10.07 4.78
N ILE A 62 2.78 -8.95 4.22
CA ILE A 62 4.18 -8.59 4.09
C ILE A 62 4.66 -7.82 5.33
N GLU A 63 3.81 -6.93 5.86
CA GLU A 63 4.14 -6.12 7.04
C GLU A 63 2.88 -5.71 7.79
N THR A 64 3.01 -5.58 9.12
CA THR A 64 1.93 -5.15 10.01
C THR A 64 2.38 -4.02 10.91
N TRP A 65 1.60 -2.94 10.93
CA TRP A 65 1.78 -1.83 11.86
C TRP A 65 0.64 -1.79 12.87
N HIS A 66 0.96 -2.01 14.15
CA HIS A 66 -0.01 -1.94 15.25
C HIS A 66 -0.31 -0.50 15.73
N SER A 67 0.22 0.51 15.06
CA SER A 67 -0.07 1.90 15.38
C SER A 67 -0.08 2.78 14.14
N LYS A 68 -0.99 3.76 14.14
CA LYS A 68 -1.08 4.78 13.10
C LYS A 68 0.24 5.51 12.90
N ARG A 69 0.93 5.85 14.00
CA ARG A 69 2.22 6.54 13.95
C ARG A 69 3.28 5.75 13.18
N ALA A 70 3.38 4.44 13.43
CA ALA A 70 4.36 3.60 12.73
C ALA A 70 4.02 3.47 11.24
N PHE A 71 2.75 3.27 10.90
CA PHE A 71 2.28 3.24 9.52
C PHE A 71 2.56 4.55 8.78
N VAL A 72 2.17 5.69 9.38
CA VAL A 72 2.36 7.02 8.82
C VAL A 72 3.84 7.34 8.65
N SER A 73 4.66 7.04 9.65
CA SER A 73 6.12 7.27 9.56
C SER A 73 6.73 6.47 8.40
N PHE A 74 6.32 5.21 8.21
CA PHE A 74 6.82 4.39 7.11
C PHE A 74 6.42 4.99 5.76
N PHE A 75 5.12 5.24 5.53
CA PHE A 75 4.63 5.72 4.24
C PHE A 75 5.02 7.16 3.94
N ALA A 76 5.22 8.02 4.94
CA ALA A 76 5.70 9.38 4.72
C ALA A 76 7.06 9.42 4.01
N ASP A 77 7.92 8.45 4.31
CA ASP A 77 9.27 8.31 3.74
C ASP A 77 9.29 7.47 2.45
N GLN A 78 8.12 7.05 1.94
CA GLN A 78 8.02 6.30 0.68
C GLN A 78 7.70 7.20 -0.52
N SER A 79 7.93 6.68 -1.72
CA SER A 79 7.63 7.29 -3.01
C SER A 79 7.18 6.21 -4.00
N ASP A 80 6.65 6.60 -5.16
CA ASP A 80 6.26 5.63 -6.20
C ASP A 80 7.46 4.76 -6.62
N LEU A 81 8.67 5.30 -6.59
CA LEU A 81 9.89 4.56 -6.87
C LEU A 81 10.19 3.54 -5.77
N SER A 82 10.14 3.93 -4.49
CA SER A 82 10.45 3.02 -3.39
C SER A 82 9.36 1.94 -3.21
N CYS A 83 8.14 2.25 -3.61
CA CYS A 83 7.02 1.30 -3.67
C CYS A 83 6.91 0.53 -5.01
N SER A 84 7.82 0.73 -5.96
CA SER A 84 7.76 0.10 -7.30
C SER A 84 8.09 -1.40 -7.31
N GLY A 85 8.60 -1.96 -6.22
CA GLY A 85 9.12 -3.33 -6.17
C GLY A 85 10.51 -3.51 -6.78
N ALA A 86 11.14 -2.44 -7.28
CA ALA A 86 12.46 -2.49 -7.92
C ALA A 86 13.64 -2.60 -6.95
N ASP A 87 13.46 -2.20 -5.69
CA ASP A 87 14.57 -2.09 -4.73
C ASP A 87 14.63 -3.31 -3.80
N GLN A 88 15.55 -4.23 -4.10
CA GLN A 88 15.79 -5.45 -3.32
C GLN A 88 16.34 -5.19 -1.91
N LYS A 89 16.92 -4.01 -1.67
CA LYS A 89 17.35 -3.54 -0.34
C LYS A 89 16.39 -2.49 0.22
N GLY A 90 15.34 -2.20 -0.52
CA GLY A 90 14.42 -1.12 -0.31
C GLY A 90 13.37 -1.43 0.75
N PRO A 91 12.35 -0.56 0.83
CA PRO A 91 11.28 -0.70 1.80
C PRO A 91 10.54 -2.03 1.63
N LYS A 92 9.69 -2.35 2.59
CA LYS A 92 8.82 -3.55 2.62
C LYS A 92 7.94 -3.77 1.37
N CYS A 93 8.00 -2.85 0.40
CA CYS A 93 7.32 -2.92 -0.88
C CYS A 93 8.12 -3.65 -1.99
N PHE A 94 9.17 -4.39 -1.66
CA PHE A 94 9.87 -5.26 -2.62
C PHE A 94 9.05 -6.52 -2.99
N SER A 95 9.12 -6.95 -4.26
CA SER A 95 8.71 -8.31 -4.65
C SER A 95 9.78 -8.90 -5.59
N GLY A 96 10.10 -10.18 -5.39
CA GLY A 96 11.22 -10.82 -6.08
C GLY A 96 10.95 -11.10 -7.57
N GLY A 97 11.80 -10.56 -8.45
CA GLY A 97 11.79 -10.86 -9.89
C GLY A 97 11.30 -9.70 -10.76
N SER A 98 11.87 -9.57 -11.97
CA SER A 98 11.62 -8.44 -12.87
C SER A 98 10.16 -8.28 -13.29
N TRP A 99 9.39 -9.36 -13.31
CA TRP A 99 7.96 -9.36 -13.66
C TRP A 99 7.09 -8.56 -12.66
N TYR A 100 7.51 -8.48 -11.40
CA TYR A 100 6.76 -7.78 -10.36
C TYR A 100 7.07 -6.28 -10.31
N VAL A 101 8.18 -5.83 -10.92
CA VAL A 101 8.61 -4.44 -10.86
C VAL A 101 7.64 -3.54 -11.64
N GLY A 102 7.09 -2.53 -10.97
CA GLY A 102 6.12 -1.60 -11.54
C GLY A 102 4.72 -2.18 -11.78
N ASN A 103 4.51 -3.47 -11.52
CA ASN A 103 3.21 -4.10 -11.69
C ASN A 103 2.33 -3.87 -10.46
N GLN A 104 1.25 -3.10 -10.64
CA GLN A 104 0.16 -2.93 -9.66
C GLN A 104 0.65 -2.53 -8.27
N ARG A 105 1.27 -1.34 -8.22
CA ARG A 105 1.96 -0.83 -7.03
C ARG A 105 1.19 0.28 -6.33
N LEU A 106 1.60 0.52 -5.10
CA LEU A 106 1.10 1.61 -4.28
C LEU A 106 1.71 2.91 -4.81
N THR A 107 0.90 3.73 -5.48
CA THR A 107 1.32 5.04 -5.98
C THR A 107 0.59 6.17 -5.28
N ARG A 108 1.13 7.39 -5.36
CA ARG A 108 0.45 8.61 -4.87
C ARG A 108 -0.97 8.72 -5.44
N GLU A 109 -1.11 8.55 -6.75
CA GLU A 109 -2.40 8.64 -7.44
C GLU A 109 -3.41 7.65 -6.85
N ARG A 110 -3.00 6.40 -6.62
CA ARG A 110 -3.86 5.37 -6.01
C ARG A 110 -4.25 5.71 -4.58
N PHE A 111 -3.34 6.29 -3.80
CA PHE A 111 -3.68 6.79 -2.47
C PHE A 111 -4.72 7.90 -2.54
N GLU A 112 -4.53 8.86 -3.43
CA GLU A 112 -5.45 9.98 -3.60
C GLU A 112 -6.83 9.55 -4.10
N GLU A 113 -6.90 8.62 -5.05
CA GLU A 113 -8.16 7.99 -5.49
C GLU A 113 -8.89 7.31 -4.34
N PHE A 114 -8.18 6.48 -3.58
CA PHE A 114 -8.74 5.77 -2.44
C PHE A 114 -9.24 6.74 -1.36
N ILE A 115 -8.44 7.76 -1.01
CA ILE A 115 -8.82 8.80 -0.05
C ILE A 115 -10.06 9.58 -0.53
N LYS A 116 -10.24 9.81 -1.83
CA LYS A 116 -11.45 10.48 -2.34
C LYS A 116 -12.69 9.61 -2.20
N LYS A 117 -12.54 8.28 -2.27
CA LYS A 117 -13.65 7.31 -2.16
C LYS A 117 -14.11 7.11 -0.70
N HIS A 118 -13.21 7.28 0.27
CA HIS A 118 -13.45 7.01 1.69
C HIS A 118 -13.31 8.27 2.54
#